data_AF-A0A536YQC7-F1
#
_entry.id   AF-A0A536YQC7-F1
#
_cell.length_a   1.000
_cell.length_b   1.000
_cell.length_c   1.000
_cell.angle_alpha   90.00
_cell.angle_beta   90.00
_cell.angle_gamma   90.00
#
_symmetry.space_group_name_H-M   'P 1'
#
loop_
_entity.id
_entity.type
_entity.pdbx_description
1 polymer ?
#
loop_
_entity_poly.entity_id
_entity_poly.type
_entity_poly.pdbx_seq_one_letter_code
_entity_poly.pdbx_strand_id
1 'polypeptide(L)'
;MPTILFLAALGLSLHINPLVRPGTAAQYWEKACGIELGAYEGEKHYIYDSGIYPKRDDWYVYYLQRHHDQPLFKVGKEEVEALLREVVSKLGLPIAASRNRVCTGKSASFCTSELHKKNEKRKSCLSMFEQSERNEKAFLDRLSQLTTATLASPEPDRLERMTSEFDARWKHAKLVWITCGFEFIFLVCWWLFTFAPRVFPSIAGRWWLHLMLSPLLLMLPHYLGYAPYLFTFGPSGGIVYPVVALILTLPASWIPPSSVDVAILSIVPRPLSWISQVPGEAMAWSYRFFVGPVAALLYGASLVAIATTVAWTRRRIGSVLSARTRARLSRP
;
A
#
# COMPACT_ATOMS: atom_id res chain seq x y z
N MET A 1 -17.73 23.56 2.55
CA MET A 1 -18.33 22.50 1.71
C MET A 1 -17.59 22.25 0.39
N PRO A 2 -17.23 23.24 -0.46
CA PRO A 2 -16.54 22.96 -1.73
C PRO A 2 -15.17 22.30 -1.57
N THR A 3 -14.47 22.55 -0.45
CA THR A 3 -13.18 21.93 -0.11
C THR A 3 -13.26 20.43 0.20
N ILE A 4 -14.38 19.94 0.74
CA ILE A 4 -14.55 18.51 1.09
C ILE A 4 -14.83 17.71 -0.19
N LEU A 5 -15.69 18.23 -1.07
CA LEU A 5 -15.92 17.67 -2.40
C LEU A 5 -14.66 17.72 -3.27
N PHE A 6 -13.87 18.79 -3.17
CA PHE A 6 -12.59 18.89 -3.87
C PHE A 6 -11.57 17.87 -3.34
N LEU A 7 -11.43 17.68 -2.03
CA LEU A 7 -10.55 16.66 -1.46
C LEU A 7 -11.03 15.23 -1.73
N ALA A 8 -12.34 15.00 -1.79
CA ALA A 8 -12.93 13.72 -2.18
C ALA A 8 -12.71 13.42 -3.67
N ALA A 9 -12.88 14.42 -4.53
CA ALA A 9 -12.57 14.33 -5.96
C ALA A 9 -11.06 14.19 -6.20
N LEU A 10 -10.22 14.87 -5.42
CA LEU A 10 -8.77 14.69 -5.46
C LEU A 10 -8.37 13.30 -4.97
N GLY A 11 -9.03 12.75 -3.95
CA GLY A 11 -8.81 11.38 -3.47
C GLY A 11 -9.28 10.30 -4.46
N LEU A 12 -10.38 10.56 -5.19
CA LEU A 12 -10.81 9.71 -6.31
C LEU A 12 -9.88 9.81 -7.52
N SER A 13 -9.31 11.00 -7.78
CA SER A 13 -8.55 11.32 -8.99
C SER A 13 -7.03 11.10 -8.85
N LEU A 14 -6.49 11.25 -7.64
CA LEU A 14 -5.10 10.91 -7.29
C LEU A 14 -4.98 9.40 -7.09
N HIS A 15 -4.99 8.67 -8.20
CA HIS A 15 -4.48 7.30 -8.29
C HIS A 15 -4.99 6.40 -7.16
N ILE A 16 -6.23 5.92 -7.33
CA ILE A 16 -6.53 4.53 -7.01
C ILE A 16 -5.46 3.73 -7.78
N ASN A 17 -4.28 3.51 -7.19
CA ASN A 17 -3.33 2.54 -7.68
C ASN A 17 -4.09 1.24 -7.49
N PRO A 18 -4.67 0.66 -8.56
CA PRO A 18 -5.34 -0.61 -8.37
C PRO A 18 -4.26 -1.54 -7.83
N LEU A 19 -4.58 -2.26 -6.75
CA LEU A 19 -3.71 -3.30 -6.18
C LEU A 19 -3.15 -4.22 -7.28
N VAL A 20 -3.91 -4.35 -8.38
CA VAL A 20 -3.52 -4.95 -9.64
C VAL A 20 -3.59 -3.94 -10.79
N ARG A 21 -2.43 -3.52 -11.29
CA ARG A 21 -2.27 -2.56 -12.39
C ARG A 21 -2.49 -3.21 -13.76
N PRO A 22 -2.89 -2.45 -14.79
CA PRO A 22 -2.78 -2.96 -16.16
C PRO A 22 -1.30 -3.23 -16.47
N GLY A 23 -1.03 -4.42 -16.99
CA GLY A 23 0.28 -4.82 -17.50
C GLY A 23 0.29 -4.94 -19.01
N THR A 24 1.36 -5.51 -19.57
CA THR A 24 1.43 -5.84 -21.01
C THR A 24 1.77 -7.31 -21.21
N ALA A 25 1.29 -7.90 -22.29
CA ALA A 25 1.61 -9.29 -22.63
C ALA A 25 3.13 -9.51 -22.85
N ALA A 26 3.84 -8.51 -23.38
CA ALA A 26 5.29 -8.57 -23.52
C ALA A 26 6.01 -8.69 -22.17
N GLN A 27 5.57 -7.93 -21.15
CA GLN A 27 6.10 -8.08 -19.81
C GLN A 27 5.70 -9.43 -19.20
N TYR A 28 4.45 -9.86 -19.34
CA TYR A 28 4.03 -11.17 -18.86
C TYR A 28 4.91 -12.32 -19.37
N TRP A 29 5.16 -12.37 -20.69
CA TRP A 29 5.99 -13.41 -21.30
C TRP A 29 7.46 -13.36 -20.91
N GLU A 30 7.99 -12.16 -20.65
CA GLU A 30 9.33 -12.01 -20.11
C GLU A 30 9.42 -12.55 -18.67
N LYS A 31 8.39 -12.31 -17.85
CA LYS A 31 8.34 -12.80 -16.46
C LYS A 31 8.06 -14.29 -16.35
N ALA A 32 7.22 -14.82 -17.24
CA ALA A 32 6.87 -16.23 -17.32
C ALA A 32 8.01 -17.10 -17.86
N CYS A 33 8.56 -16.73 -19.02
CA CYS A 33 9.46 -17.59 -19.80
C CYS A 33 10.79 -16.93 -20.19
N GLY A 34 11.08 -15.72 -19.71
CA GLY A 34 12.30 -15.00 -20.06
C GLY A 34 12.34 -14.53 -21.53
N ILE A 35 11.18 -14.45 -22.21
CA ILE A 35 11.12 -14.05 -23.62
C ILE A 35 10.94 -12.55 -23.75
N GLU A 36 11.89 -11.90 -24.40
CA GLU A 36 11.79 -10.49 -24.76
C GLU A 36 11.14 -10.34 -26.14
N LEU A 37 9.96 -9.73 -26.15
CA LEU A 37 9.18 -9.42 -27.35
C LEU A 37 9.41 -7.96 -27.77
N GLY A 38 9.01 -7.58 -28.99
CA GLY A 38 9.33 -6.26 -29.55
C GLY A 38 8.85 -5.08 -28.72
N ALA A 39 7.72 -5.22 -28.01
CA ALA A 39 7.16 -4.21 -27.11
C ALA A 39 7.76 -4.22 -25.69
N TYR A 40 8.79 -5.03 -25.43
CA TYR A 40 9.46 -5.08 -24.14
C TYR A 40 10.49 -3.95 -24.02
N GLU A 41 10.26 -3.01 -23.10
CA GLU A 41 11.12 -1.83 -22.89
C GLU A 41 12.36 -2.11 -22.03
N GLY A 42 12.56 -3.36 -21.59
CA GLY A 42 13.59 -3.73 -20.63
C GLY A 42 13.15 -3.57 -19.16
N GLU A 43 13.99 -4.07 -18.26
CA GLU A 43 13.73 -3.92 -16.83
C GLU A 43 14.10 -2.53 -16.35
N LYS A 44 13.17 -1.91 -15.60
CA LYS A 44 13.48 -0.71 -14.82
C LYS A 44 14.43 -1.08 -13.69
N HIS A 45 15.35 -0.18 -13.35
CA HIS A 45 16.25 -0.34 -12.21
C HIS A 45 15.45 -0.67 -10.93
N TYR A 46 16.04 -1.43 -10.00
CA TYR A 46 15.50 -1.79 -8.67
C TYR A 46 14.44 -2.92 -8.61
N ILE A 47 14.38 -3.80 -9.61
CA ILE A 47 13.63 -5.06 -9.52
C ILE A 47 14.60 -6.16 -9.06
N TYR A 48 14.29 -6.82 -7.95
CA TYR A 48 15.14 -7.88 -7.37
C TYR A 48 14.62 -9.28 -7.71
N ASP A 49 13.31 -9.41 -7.86
CA ASP A 49 12.66 -10.67 -8.23
C ASP A 49 11.39 -10.39 -9.04
N SER A 50 10.91 -11.38 -9.79
CA SER A 50 9.66 -11.28 -10.53
C SER A 50 9.19 -12.62 -11.07
N GLY A 51 7.87 -12.75 -11.23
CA GLY A 51 7.25 -13.99 -11.68
C GLY A 51 5.78 -13.84 -12.04
N ILE A 52 5.14 -14.98 -12.27
CA ILE A 52 3.72 -15.09 -12.58
C ILE A 52 2.96 -15.80 -11.44
N TYR A 53 1.69 -15.45 -11.33
CA TYR A 53 0.70 -16.17 -10.53
C TYR A 53 -0.23 -16.97 -11.44
N PRO A 54 -0.97 -17.94 -10.90
CA PRO A 54 -1.91 -18.69 -11.70
C PRO A 54 -3.01 -17.74 -12.20
N LYS A 55 -3.53 -18.01 -13.39
CA LYS A 55 -4.61 -17.24 -14.01
C LYS A 55 -5.81 -17.12 -13.07
N ARG A 56 -6.47 -15.96 -13.12
CA ARG A 56 -7.70 -15.68 -12.37
C ARG A 56 -8.72 -15.12 -13.35
N ASP A 57 -9.87 -15.78 -13.46
CA ASP A 57 -10.90 -15.44 -14.45
C ASP A 57 -10.26 -15.40 -15.86
N ASP A 58 -10.40 -14.31 -16.63
CA ASP A 58 -9.73 -14.11 -17.93
C ASP A 58 -8.43 -13.29 -17.86
N TRP A 59 -7.80 -13.22 -16.69
CA TRP A 59 -6.60 -12.41 -16.45
C TRP A 59 -5.36 -13.25 -16.17
N TYR A 60 -4.32 -13.00 -16.95
CA TYR A 60 -2.96 -13.45 -16.65
C TYR A 60 -2.30 -12.44 -15.71
N VAL A 61 -1.62 -12.94 -14.68
CA VAL A 61 -1.09 -12.08 -13.61
C VAL A 61 0.41 -12.29 -13.44
N TYR A 62 1.15 -11.19 -13.35
CA TYR A 62 2.56 -11.17 -12.99
C TYR A 62 2.84 -10.15 -11.90
N TYR A 63 3.99 -10.29 -11.24
CA TYR A 63 4.45 -9.39 -10.20
C TYR A 63 5.87 -8.92 -10.46
N LEU A 64 6.19 -7.73 -9.94
CA LEU A 64 7.55 -7.21 -9.87
C LEU A 64 7.91 -7.00 -8.41
N GLN A 65 8.89 -7.72 -7.88
CA GLN A 65 9.40 -7.49 -6.54
C GLN A 65 10.46 -6.40 -6.60
N ARG A 66 10.18 -5.26 -5.97
CA ARG A 66 11.19 -4.24 -5.70
C ARG A 66 11.68 -4.39 -4.27
N HIS A 67 12.55 -3.47 -3.84
CA HIS A 67 13.08 -3.46 -2.47
C HIS A 67 11.97 -3.46 -1.40
N HIS A 68 10.78 -2.99 -1.79
CA HIS A 68 9.83 -2.44 -0.84
C HIS A 68 8.36 -2.67 -1.18
N ASP A 69 8.08 -2.98 -2.43
CA ASP A 69 6.74 -3.27 -2.89
C ASP A 69 6.78 -4.45 -3.85
N GLN A 70 5.62 -5.07 -4.03
CA GLN A 70 5.44 -6.14 -4.99
C GLN A 70 4.20 -5.86 -5.84
N PRO A 71 4.18 -4.83 -6.69
CA PRO A 71 3.02 -4.53 -7.53
C PRO A 71 2.60 -5.74 -8.36
N LEU A 72 1.29 -5.99 -8.41
CA LEU A 72 0.66 -6.98 -9.28
C LEU A 72 0.21 -6.30 -10.57
N PHE A 73 0.28 -7.04 -11.66
CA PHE A 73 -0.14 -6.60 -12.98
C PHE A 73 -1.03 -7.65 -13.60
N LYS A 74 -2.12 -7.22 -14.24
CA LYS A 74 -3.03 -8.08 -15.00
C LYS A 74 -2.95 -7.78 -16.49
N VAL A 75 -3.05 -8.83 -17.30
CA VAL A 75 -3.06 -8.77 -18.76
C VAL A 75 -4.25 -9.57 -19.27
N GLY A 76 -4.98 -9.01 -20.24
CA GLY A 76 -6.13 -9.69 -20.83
C GLY A 76 -5.71 -10.97 -21.56
N LYS A 77 -6.59 -11.97 -21.53
CA LYS A 77 -6.36 -13.26 -22.20
C LYS A 77 -5.97 -13.12 -23.67
N GLU A 78 -6.72 -12.31 -24.41
CA GLU A 78 -6.52 -12.10 -25.85
C GLU A 78 -5.14 -11.53 -26.17
N GLU A 79 -4.63 -10.60 -25.35
CA GLU A 79 -3.30 -10.02 -25.54
C GLU A 79 -2.18 -11.05 -25.33
N VAL A 80 -2.32 -11.93 -24.32
CA VAL A 80 -1.35 -12.98 -24.04
C VAL A 80 -1.35 -14.03 -25.14
N GLU A 81 -2.54 -14.47 -25.56
CA GLU A 81 -2.74 -15.46 -26.62
C GLU A 81 -2.27 -14.96 -27.99
N ALA A 82 -2.45 -13.67 -28.29
CA ALA A 82 -2.01 -13.07 -29.56
C ALA A 82 -0.48 -13.18 -29.78
N LEU A 83 0.31 -13.24 -28.70
CA LEU A 83 1.78 -13.33 -28.77
C LEU A 83 2.31 -14.76 -28.65
N LEU A 84 1.43 -15.75 -28.44
CA LEU A 84 1.81 -17.13 -28.15
C LEU A 84 2.66 -17.77 -29.26
N ARG A 85 2.28 -17.55 -30.53
CA ARG A 85 3.02 -18.08 -31.67
C ARG A 85 4.44 -17.50 -31.77
N GLU A 86 4.59 -16.20 -31.51
CA GLU A 86 5.91 -15.56 -31.49
C GLU A 86 6.76 -16.10 -30.33
N VAL A 87 6.16 -16.27 -29.15
CA VAL A 87 6.80 -16.83 -27.95
C VAL A 87 7.33 -18.23 -28.22
N VAL A 88 6.50 -19.12 -28.77
CA VAL A 88 6.88 -20.50 -29.11
C VAL A 88 8.03 -20.53 -30.09
N SER A 89 8.02 -19.67 -31.13
CA SER A 89 9.13 -19.59 -32.10
C SER A 89 10.47 -19.20 -31.46
N LYS A 90 10.43 -18.53 -30.30
CA LYS A 90 11.61 -18.04 -29.57
C LYS A 90 12.07 -18.95 -28.43
N LEU A 91 11.28 -19.93 -28.00
CA LEU A 91 11.64 -20.83 -26.89
C LEU A 91 12.93 -21.62 -27.14
N GLY A 92 13.17 -22.04 -28.39
CA GLY A 92 14.35 -22.81 -28.78
C GLY A 92 15.60 -21.96 -29.09
N LEU A 93 15.50 -20.63 -29.04
CA LEU A 93 16.62 -19.76 -29.39
C LEU A 93 17.50 -19.48 -28.16
N PRO A 94 18.84 -19.52 -28.29
CA PRO A 94 19.72 -19.08 -27.22
C PRO A 94 19.46 -17.59 -26.95
N ILE A 95 19.45 -17.19 -25.67
CA ILE A 95 19.43 -15.77 -25.29
C ILE A 95 20.85 -15.22 -25.53
N ALA A 96 21.23 -15.11 -26.81
CA ALA A 96 22.33 -14.23 -27.18
C ALA A 96 21.86 -12.84 -26.78
N ALA A 97 22.50 -12.30 -25.73
CA ALA A 97 22.23 -11.04 -25.04
C ALA A 97 21.11 -10.21 -25.69
N SER A 98 20.01 -10.02 -24.95
CA SER A 98 18.92 -9.14 -25.35
C SER A 98 19.43 -7.90 -26.07
N ARG A 99 18.65 -7.38 -27.04
CA ARG A 99 19.03 -6.30 -27.97
C ARG A 99 19.79 -5.11 -27.34
N ASN A 100 19.73 -4.92 -26.01
CA ASN A 100 20.28 -3.77 -25.29
C ASN A 100 21.24 -4.08 -24.11
N ARG A 101 21.71 -5.33 -23.84
CA ARG A 101 22.65 -5.57 -22.72
C ARG A 101 23.98 -6.19 -23.17
N VAL A 102 24.93 -5.33 -23.51
CA VAL A 102 26.35 -5.71 -23.56
C VAL A 102 26.84 -5.85 -22.11
N CYS A 103 27.06 -7.10 -21.66
CA CYS A 103 27.56 -7.38 -20.31
C CYS A 103 29.06 -7.04 -20.21
N THR A 104 29.43 -5.78 -19.99
CA THR A 104 30.84 -5.35 -19.84
C THR A 104 31.10 -4.64 -18.51
N GLY A 105 32.38 -4.65 -18.10
CA GLY A 105 32.86 -3.95 -16.91
C GLY A 105 32.36 -4.52 -15.58
N LYS A 106 32.24 -3.67 -14.56
CA LYS A 106 31.84 -4.04 -13.18
C LYS A 106 30.43 -4.64 -13.07
N SER A 107 29.61 -4.53 -14.13
CA SER A 107 28.25 -5.07 -14.19
C SER A 107 28.17 -6.47 -14.80
N ALA A 108 29.28 -7.01 -15.31
CA ALA A 108 29.30 -8.27 -16.05
C ALA A 108 28.79 -9.46 -15.23
N SER A 109 29.16 -9.57 -13.95
CA SER A 109 28.73 -10.67 -13.07
C SER A 109 27.23 -10.64 -12.74
N PHE A 110 26.64 -9.45 -12.59
CA PHE A 110 25.19 -9.29 -12.41
C PHE A 110 24.44 -9.60 -13.71
N CYS A 111 24.98 -9.14 -14.84
CA CYS A 111 24.40 -9.38 -16.16
C CYS A 111 24.41 -10.87 -16.52
N THR A 112 25.49 -11.60 -16.22
CA THR A 112 25.58 -13.04 -16.47
C THR A 112 24.64 -13.84 -15.58
N SER A 113 24.46 -13.46 -14.31
CA SER A 113 23.53 -14.16 -13.41
C SER A 113 22.07 -13.98 -13.83
N GLU A 114 21.67 -12.77 -14.24
CA GLU A 114 20.33 -12.51 -14.75
C GLU A 114 20.07 -13.20 -16.09
N LEU A 115 21.05 -13.18 -17.01
CA LEU A 115 20.95 -13.92 -18.28
C LEU A 115 20.82 -15.43 -18.03
N HIS A 116 21.55 -15.96 -17.06
CA HIS A 116 21.44 -17.36 -16.67
C HIS A 116 20.03 -17.69 -16.15
N LYS A 117 19.48 -16.90 -15.22
CA LYS A 117 18.10 -17.08 -14.73
C LYS A 117 17.07 -17.06 -15.87
N LYS A 118 17.20 -16.12 -16.81
CA LYS A 118 16.30 -16.05 -17.99
C LYS A 118 16.40 -17.29 -18.87
N ASN A 119 17.62 -17.78 -19.12
CA ASN A 119 17.83 -19.00 -19.89
C ASN A 119 17.21 -20.21 -19.19
N GLU A 120 17.33 -20.34 -17.87
CA GLU A 120 16.69 -21.41 -17.12
C GLU A 120 15.16 -21.32 -17.20
N LYS A 121 14.55 -20.14 -17.04
CA LYS A 121 13.09 -19.94 -17.26
C LYS A 121 12.66 -20.38 -18.66
N ARG A 122 13.43 -20.01 -19.69
CA ARG A 122 13.14 -20.39 -21.09
C ARG A 122 13.23 -21.90 -21.30
N LYS A 123 14.25 -22.57 -20.75
CA LYS A 123 14.38 -24.04 -20.79
C LYS A 123 13.19 -24.72 -20.11
N SER A 124 12.77 -24.24 -18.94
CA SER A 124 11.59 -24.76 -18.24
C SER A 124 10.32 -24.62 -19.08
N CYS A 125 10.11 -23.47 -19.72
CA CYS A 125 8.99 -23.29 -20.64
C CYS A 125 9.09 -24.16 -21.90
N LEU A 126 10.29 -24.33 -22.47
CA LEU A 126 10.51 -25.21 -23.63
C LEU A 126 10.17 -26.66 -23.27
N SER A 127 10.66 -27.16 -22.14
CA SER A 127 10.32 -28.50 -21.67
C SER A 127 8.82 -28.67 -21.43
N MET A 128 8.16 -27.65 -20.87
CA MET A 128 6.70 -27.67 -20.70
C MET A 128 5.95 -27.70 -22.04
N PHE A 129 6.43 -26.96 -23.03
CA PHE A 129 5.86 -26.97 -24.38
C PHE A 129 6.02 -28.34 -25.05
N GLU A 130 7.19 -28.98 -24.91
CA GLU A 130 7.45 -30.33 -25.40
C GLU A 130 6.58 -31.38 -24.71
N GLN A 131 6.42 -31.30 -23.39
CA GLN A 131 5.52 -32.16 -22.61
C GLN A 131 4.04 -31.93 -22.94
N SER A 132 3.71 -30.79 -23.55
CA SER A 132 2.36 -30.49 -24.05
C SER A 132 2.20 -30.92 -25.51
N GLU A 133 3.03 -31.85 -25.99
CA GLU A 133 3.06 -32.36 -27.37
C GLU A 133 3.18 -31.24 -28.42
N ARG A 134 3.85 -30.13 -28.06
CA ARG A 134 3.96 -28.92 -28.89
C ARG A 134 2.60 -28.29 -29.25
N ASN A 135 1.56 -28.56 -28.48
CA ASN A 135 0.28 -27.88 -28.59
C ASN A 135 0.34 -26.53 -27.86
N GLU A 136 0.25 -25.43 -28.61
CA GLU A 136 0.36 -24.06 -28.06
C GLU A 136 -0.67 -23.79 -26.96
N LYS A 137 -1.91 -24.23 -27.16
CA LYS A 137 -3.01 -24.02 -26.21
C LYS A 137 -2.80 -24.82 -24.93
N ALA A 138 -2.46 -26.12 -25.05
CA ALA A 138 -2.19 -26.96 -23.88
C ALA A 138 -0.99 -26.44 -23.07
N PHE A 139 0.04 -25.93 -23.76
CA PHE A 139 1.17 -25.27 -23.11
C PHE A 139 0.74 -24.02 -22.32
N LEU A 140 -0.03 -23.12 -22.93
CA LEU A 140 -0.50 -21.92 -22.25
C LEU A 140 -1.42 -22.26 -21.07
N ASP A 141 -2.33 -23.22 -21.23
CA ASP A 141 -3.22 -23.68 -20.17
C ASP A 141 -2.42 -24.22 -18.98
N ARG A 142 -1.40 -25.04 -19.23
CA ARG A 142 -0.51 -25.57 -18.19
C ARG A 142 0.34 -24.48 -17.52
N LEU A 143 0.92 -23.58 -18.31
CA LEU A 143 1.71 -22.45 -17.78
C LEU A 143 0.84 -21.55 -16.89
N SER A 144 -0.42 -21.33 -17.28
CA SER A 144 -1.37 -20.50 -16.55
C SER A 144 -1.79 -21.06 -15.20
N GLN A 145 -1.56 -22.35 -14.94
CA GLN A 145 -1.85 -23.00 -13.66
C GLN A 145 -0.65 -22.98 -12.70
N LEU A 146 0.54 -22.57 -13.17
CA LEU A 146 1.78 -22.62 -12.41
C LEU A 146 2.22 -21.24 -11.93
N THR A 147 2.95 -21.22 -10.81
CA THR A 147 3.69 -20.04 -10.38
C THR A 147 5.15 -20.14 -10.81
N THR A 148 5.83 -19.00 -10.94
CA THR A 148 7.28 -19.01 -11.21
C THR A 148 8.07 -19.67 -10.09
N ALA A 149 7.61 -19.61 -8.83
CA ALA A 149 8.28 -20.37 -7.77
C ALA A 149 8.15 -21.88 -8.00
N THR A 150 6.99 -22.38 -8.46
CA THR A 150 6.82 -23.80 -8.84
C THR A 150 7.83 -24.22 -9.92
N LEU A 151 8.16 -23.31 -10.84
CA LEU A 151 9.15 -23.57 -11.90
C LEU A 151 10.60 -23.53 -11.39
N ALA A 152 10.87 -22.83 -10.29
CA ALA A 152 12.23 -22.60 -9.78
C ALA A 152 12.59 -23.46 -8.55
N SER A 153 11.62 -23.85 -7.73
CA SER A 153 11.82 -24.71 -6.55
C SER A 153 10.53 -25.47 -6.21
N PRO A 154 10.58 -26.80 -6.02
CA PRO A 154 9.40 -27.63 -5.75
C PRO A 154 8.95 -27.63 -4.28
N GLU A 155 9.42 -26.70 -3.43
CA GLU A 155 9.02 -26.65 -2.02
C GLU A 155 7.50 -26.39 -1.87
N PRO A 156 6.72 -27.35 -1.34
CA PRO A 156 5.26 -27.25 -1.29
C PRO A 156 4.78 -26.11 -0.38
N ASP A 157 5.42 -25.93 0.78
CA ASP A 157 5.05 -24.91 1.76
C ASP A 157 5.19 -23.48 1.21
N ARG A 158 6.21 -23.25 0.37
CA ARG A 158 6.46 -21.96 -0.26
C ARG A 158 5.39 -21.65 -1.30
N LEU A 159 5.00 -22.65 -2.10
CA LEU A 159 3.96 -22.51 -3.11
C LEU A 159 2.58 -22.22 -2.49
N GLU A 160 2.24 -22.95 -1.43
CA GLU A 160 0.99 -22.75 -0.71
C GLU A 160 0.92 -21.34 -0.11
N ARG A 161 2.00 -20.88 0.53
CA ARG A 161 2.09 -19.53 1.08
C ARG A 161 1.90 -18.46 0.02
N MET A 162 2.64 -18.53 -1.09
CA MET A 162 2.52 -17.51 -2.15
C MET A 162 1.14 -17.51 -2.82
N THR A 163 0.53 -18.69 -3.01
CA THR A 163 -0.82 -18.79 -3.59
C THR A 163 -1.85 -18.20 -2.65
N SER A 164 -1.77 -18.52 -1.36
CA SER A 164 -2.64 -17.98 -0.31
C SER A 164 -2.51 -16.45 -0.19
N GLU A 165 -1.27 -15.94 -0.17
CA GLU A 165 -1.00 -14.50 -0.19
C GLU A 165 -1.57 -13.82 -1.43
N PHE A 166 -1.40 -14.43 -2.61
CA PHE A 166 -1.97 -13.92 -3.85
C PHE A 166 -3.51 -13.89 -3.81
N ASP A 167 -4.15 -14.96 -3.37
CA ASP A 167 -5.61 -15.04 -3.28
C ASP A 167 -6.17 -14.02 -2.31
N ALA A 168 -5.50 -13.82 -1.17
CA ALA A 168 -5.81 -12.74 -0.27
C ALA A 168 -5.71 -11.39 -0.99
N ARG A 169 -4.58 -11.08 -1.63
CA ARG A 169 -4.38 -9.80 -2.33
C ARG A 169 -5.37 -9.58 -3.47
N TRP A 170 -5.69 -10.62 -4.23
CA TRP A 170 -6.67 -10.58 -5.32
C TRP A 170 -8.08 -10.31 -4.81
N LYS A 171 -8.49 -10.99 -3.74
CA LYS A 171 -9.78 -10.75 -3.09
C LYS A 171 -9.88 -9.32 -2.57
N HIS A 172 -8.85 -8.81 -1.89
CA HIS A 172 -8.83 -7.44 -1.37
C HIS A 172 -8.78 -6.40 -2.51
N ALA A 173 -8.15 -6.70 -3.64
CA ALA A 173 -8.17 -5.82 -4.81
C ALA A 173 -9.60 -5.56 -5.33
N LYS A 174 -10.51 -6.52 -5.18
CA LYS A 174 -11.93 -6.37 -5.54
C LYS A 174 -12.72 -5.53 -4.51
N LEU A 175 -12.17 -5.33 -3.31
CA LEU A 175 -12.81 -4.58 -2.22
C LEU A 175 -12.29 -3.15 -2.07
N VAL A 176 -11.38 -2.70 -2.94
CA VAL A 176 -10.75 -1.35 -2.88
C VAL A 176 -11.79 -0.23 -2.79
N TRP A 177 -12.92 -0.35 -3.48
CA TRP A 177 -13.98 0.65 -3.42
C TRP A 177 -14.64 0.73 -2.04
N ILE A 178 -14.76 -0.39 -1.30
CA ILE A 178 -15.26 -0.43 0.08
C ILE A 178 -14.28 0.31 0.98
N THR A 179 -12.99 0.02 0.83
CA THR A 179 -11.90 0.69 1.54
C THR A 179 -11.97 2.21 1.34
N CYS A 180 -12.05 2.68 0.09
CA CYS A 180 -12.19 4.11 -0.22
C CYS A 180 -13.47 4.72 0.36
N GLY A 181 -14.61 4.02 0.25
CA GLY A 181 -15.89 4.47 0.80
C GLY A 181 -15.86 4.59 2.33
N PHE A 182 -15.28 3.61 3.01
CA PHE A 182 -15.07 3.64 4.45
C PHE A 182 -14.20 4.81 4.87
N GLU A 183 -13.03 5.00 4.23
CA GLU A 183 -12.12 6.11 4.53
C GLU A 183 -12.80 7.46 4.37
N PHE A 184 -13.55 7.64 3.29
CA PHE A 184 -14.30 8.86 3.04
C PHE A 184 -15.31 9.14 4.15
N ILE A 185 -16.16 8.16 4.45
CA ILE A 185 -17.20 8.29 5.50
C ILE A 185 -16.54 8.58 6.85
N PHE A 186 -15.52 7.80 7.21
CA PHE A 186 -14.79 7.93 8.45
C PHE A 186 -14.16 9.33 8.59
N LEU A 187 -13.46 9.80 7.57
CA LEU A 187 -12.84 11.13 7.58
C LEU A 187 -13.86 12.26 7.70
N VAL A 188 -14.99 12.15 6.99
CA VAL A 188 -16.07 13.14 7.09
C VAL A 188 -16.64 13.15 8.51
N CYS A 189 -16.93 11.98 9.08
CA CYS A 189 -17.43 11.86 10.44
C CYS A 189 -16.43 12.42 11.47
N TRP A 190 -15.15 12.06 11.35
CA TRP A 190 -14.08 12.57 12.20
C TRP A 190 -13.90 14.08 12.08
N TRP A 191 -13.96 14.62 10.87
CA TRP A 191 -13.87 16.06 10.62
C TRP A 191 -15.05 16.81 11.23
N LEU A 192 -16.28 16.30 11.03
CA LEU A 192 -17.49 16.88 11.62
C LEU A 192 -17.44 16.84 13.14
N PHE A 193 -16.96 15.75 13.73
CA PHE A 193 -16.73 15.65 15.17
C PHE A 193 -15.74 16.71 15.64
N THR A 194 -14.58 16.80 15.00
CA THR A 194 -13.48 17.67 15.44
C THR A 194 -13.79 19.16 15.26
N PHE A 195 -14.36 19.56 14.12
CA PHE A 195 -14.47 20.96 13.71
C PHE A 195 -15.90 21.50 13.67
N ALA A 196 -16.91 20.64 13.72
CA ALA A 196 -18.32 21.04 13.70
C ALA A 196 -19.08 20.48 14.93
N PRO A 197 -18.68 20.82 16.17
CA PRO A 197 -19.22 20.22 17.39
C PRO A 197 -20.74 20.40 17.56
N ARG A 198 -21.33 21.40 16.88
CA ARG A 198 -22.79 21.63 16.85
C ARG A 198 -23.58 20.50 16.20
N VAL A 199 -22.94 19.69 15.35
CA VAL A 199 -23.57 18.49 14.75
C VAL A 199 -23.86 17.42 15.80
N PHE A 200 -23.16 17.45 16.94
CA PHE A 200 -23.32 16.50 18.04
C PHE A 200 -23.86 17.21 19.29
N PRO A 201 -25.19 17.45 19.39
CA PRO A 201 -25.79 18.31 20.41
C PRO A 201 -25.52 17.85 21.85
N SER A 202 -25.36 16.56 22.09
CA SER A 202 -25.02 15.99 23.41
C SER A 202 -23.68 16.49 23.97
N ILE A 203 -22.76 16.91 23.09
CA ILE A 203 -21.40 17.37 23.44
C ILE A 203 -21.07 18.73 22.80
N ALA A 204 -22.04 19.43 22.22
CA ALA A 204 -21.81 20.67 21.46
C ALA A 204 -21.18 21.80 22.30
N GLY A 205 -21.47 21.86 23.61
CA GLY A 205 -20.87 22.82 24.54
C GLY A 205 -19.49 22.42 25.07
N ARG A 206 -19.03 21.19 24.82
CA ARG A 206 -17.82 20.61 25.40
C ARG A 206 -16.71 20.52 24.37
N TRP A 207 -16.31 21.65 23.78
CA TRP A 207 -15.28 21.72 22.73
C TRP A 207 -13.97 21.00 23.09
N TRP A 208 -13.62 20.98 24.38
CA TRP A 208 -12.42 20.30 24.89
C TRP A 208 -12.49 18.77 24.70
N LEU A 209 -13.68 18.14 24.78
CA LEU A 209 -13.83 16.70 24.51
C LEU A 209 -13.53 16.36 23.06
N HIS A 210 -14.02 17.20 22.13
CA HIS A 210 -13.77 17.02 20.71
C HIS A 210 -12.28 17.07 20.41
N LEU A 211 -11.59 18.09 20.94
CA LEU A 211 -10.15 18.25 20.75
C LEU A 211 -9.33 17.15 21.43
N MET A 212 -9.75 16.70 22.61
CA MET A 212 -9.07 15.63 23.36
C MET A 212 -9.21 14.26 22.68
N LEU A 213 -10.41 13.92 22.18
CA LEU A 213 -10.68 12.60 21.62
C LEU A 213 -10.34 12.51 20.12
N SER A 214 -10.23 13.64 19.43
CA SER A 214 -9.98 13.67 17.99
C SER A 214 -8.75 12.85 17.56
N PRO A 215 -7.57 12.92 18.21
CA PRO A 215 -6.42 12.10 17.82
C PRO A 215 -6.65 10.60 18.01
N LEU A 216 -7.27 10.21 19.13
CA LEU A 216 -7.61 8.80 19.39
C LEU A 216 -8.60 8.28 18.35
N LEU A 217 -9.65 9.06 18.05
CA LEU A 217 -10.66 8.69 17.06
C LEU A 217 -10.08 8.63 15.65
N LEU A 218 -9.12 9.50 15.30
CA LEU A 218 -8.41 9.45 14.03
C LEU A 218 -7.65 8.13 13.85
N MET A 219 -7.04 7.62 14.93
CA MET A 219 -6.28 6.37 14.94
C MET A 219 -7.13 5.12 15.14
N LEU A 220 -8.41 5.27 15.51
CA LEU A 220 -9.29 4.15 15.85
C LEU A 220 -9.39 3.09 14.74
N PRO A 221 -9.55 3.41 13.44
CA PRO A 221 -9.58 2.38 12.41
C PRO A 221 -8.34 1.51 12.44
N HIS A 222 -7.18 2.12 12.66
CA HIS A 222 -5.92 1.41 12.70
C HIS A 222 -5.84 0.42 13.88
N TYR A 223 -6.31 0.81 15.06
CA TYR A 223 -6.42 -0.09 16.21
C TYR A 223 -7.39 -1.26 15.96
N LEU A 224 -8.41 -1.05 15.12
CA LEU A 224 -9.36 -2.07 14.68
C LEU A 224 -8.87 -2.91 13.49
N GLY A 225 -7.57 -2.81 13.16
CA GLY A 225 -6.92 -3.61 12.11
C GLY A 225 -7.07 -3.04 10.70
N TYR A 226 -7.47 -1.79 10.55
CA TYR A 226 -7.51 -1.09 9.26
C TYR A 226 -6.13 -0.52 8.88
N ALA A 227 -5.71 -0.70 7.64
CA ALA A 227 -4.51 -0.06 7.11
C ALA A 227 -4.62 0.23 5.61
N PRO A 228 -5.12 1.41 5.22
CA PRO A 228 -4.81 1.99 3.90
C PRO A 228 -4.81 3.55 3.85
N TYR A 229 -4.33 4.06 2.70
CA TYR A 229 -4.06 5.42 2.16
C TYR A 229 -3.95 6.63 3.11
N LEU A 230 -4.86 6.79 4.06
CA LEU A 230 -4.74 7.65 5.25
C LEU A 230 -3.64 7.18 6.21
N PHE A 231 -3.04 6.04 5.91
CA PHE A 231 -1.87 5.43 6.53
C PHE A 231 -1.09 4.81 5.35
N THR A 232 -0.51 5.64 4.48
CA THR A 232 0.30 5.15 3.35
C THR A 232 1.30 4.11 3.86
N PHE A 233 1.33 2.93 3.25
CA PHE A 233 2.36 1.97 3.63
C PHE A 233 3.72 2.51 3.20
N GLY A 234 4.59 2.56 4.19
CA GLY A 234 6.00 2.71 4.00
C GLY A 234 6.56 1.51 3.23
N PRO A 235 7.59 1.75 2.40
CA PRO A 235 8.28 0.74 1.61
C PRO A 235 8.77 -0.51 2.41
N SER A 236 8.82 -0.47 3.74
CA SER A 236 9.29 -1.58 4.60
C SER A 236 8.18 -2.29 5.39
N GLY A 237 6.91 -2.11 5.01
CA GLY A 237 5.77 -2.55 5.82
C GLY A 237 5.48 -1.62 7.02
N GLY A 238 6.26 -0.56 7.20
CA GLY A 238 5.96 0.50 8.16
C GLY A 238 4.71 1.29 7.76
N ILE A 239 4.05 1.92 8.73
CA ILE A 239 2.95 2.83 8.47
C ILE A 239 3.54 4.23 8.26
N VAL A 240 3.55 4.71 7.02
CA VAL A 240 3.80 6.13 6.74
C VAL A 240 2.46 6.83 6.92
N TYR A 241 2.26 7.45 8.07
CA TYR A 241 1.19 8.41 8.23
C TYR A 241 1.27 9.43 7.06
N PRO A 242 0.17 9.73 6.36
CA PRO A 242 0.08 10.84 5.43
C PRO A 242 0.65 12.05 6.11
N VAL A 243 1.30 12.93 5.37
CA VAL A 243 1.91 14.15 5.89
C VAL A 243 1.00 14.89 6.89
N VAL A 244 -0.32 14.86 6.72
CA VAL A 244 -1.28 15.43 7.68
C VAL A 244 -1.35 14.66 9.00
N ALA A 245 -1.51 13.34 8.98
CA ALA A 245 -1.48 12.53 10.20
C ALA A 245 -0.08 12.56 10.82
N LEU A 246 0.98 12.51 10.00
CA LEU A 246 2.36 12.65 10.42
C LEU A 246 2.58 14.00 11.11
N ILE A 247 2.12 15.14 10.56
CA ILE A 247 2.25 16.46 11.20
C ILE A 247 1.43 16.53 12.49
N LEU A 248 0.22 15.98 12.48
CA LEU A 248 -0.65 15.94 13.65
C LEU A 248 -0.14 14.98 14.74
N THR A 249 0.62 13.94 14.40
CA THR A 249 1.10 12.95 15.37
C THR A 249 2.62 12.87 15.49
N LEU A 250 3.37 13.71 14.78
CA LEU A 250 4.83 13.86 14.83
C LEU A 250 5.35 14.07 16.26
N PRO A 251 4.66 14.87 17.10
CA PRO A 251 5.04 15.01 18.51
C PRO A 251 4.79 13.76 19.35
N ALA A 252 4.23 12.68 18.79
CA ALA A 252 3.94 11.43 19.51
C ALA A 252 4.45 10.17 18.79
N SER A 253 4.83 10.24 17.51
CA SER A 253 5.28 9.08 16.71
C SER A 253 6.65 8.51 17.12
N TRP A 254 7.44 9.30 17.83
CA TRP A 254 8.69 8.93 18.50
C TRP A 254 8.48 8.23 19.86
N ILE A 255 7.26 8.23 20.40
CA ILE A 255 6.95 7.55 21.65
C ILE A 255 6.58 6.10 21.30
N PRO A 256 7.41 5.11 21.69
CA PRO A 256 7.08 3.72 21.44
C PRO A 256 5.80 3.32 22.19
N PRO A 257 5.06 2.31 21.71
CA PRO A 257 3.86 1.82 22.39
C PRO A 257 4.20 1.37 23.82
N SER A 258 3.40 1.81 24.78
CA SER A 258 3.54 1.36 26.17
C SER A 258 3.10 -0.09 26.33
N SER A 259 3.47 -0.73 27.44
CA SER A 259 2.97 -2.06 27.79
C SER A 259 1.44 -2.09 27.89
N VAL A 260 0.83 -0.97 28.31
CA VAL A 260 -0.62 -0.80 28.36
C VAL A 260 -1.22 -0.78 26.95
N ASP A 261 -0.59 -0.07 26.00
CA ASP A 261 -1.04 -0.08 24.61
C ASP A 261 -1.00 -1.49 24.02
N VAL A 262 0.08 -2.24 24.28
CA VAL A 262 0.21 -3.63 23.83
C VAL A 262 -0.88 -4.53 24.43
N ALA A 263 -1.16 -4.38 25.73
CA ALA A 263 -2.20 -5.15 26.41
C ALA A 263 -3.61 -4.82 25.90
N ILE A 264 -3.89 -3.55 25.58
CA ILE A 264 -5.17 -3.15 24.97
C ILE A 264 -5.28 -3.72 23.55
N LEU A 265 -4.25 -3.56 22.73
CA LEU A 265 -4.28 -3.94 21.32
C LEU A 265 -4.22 -5.46 21.09
N SER A 266 -3.82 -6.25 22.09
CA SER A 266 -3.86 -7.71 22.03
C SER A 266 -5.26 -8.29 22.21
N ILE A 267 -6.15 -7.57 22.90
CA ILE A 267 -7.54 -7.99 23.16
C ILE A 267 -8.56 -7.34 22.21
N VAL A 268 -8.19 -6.23 21.57
CA VAL A 268 -9.08 -5.51 20.65
C VAL A 268 -9.33 -6.35 19.39
N PRO A 269 -10.60 -6.65 19.06
CA PRO A 269 -10.92 -7.35 17.82
C PRO A 269 -10.52 -6.50 16.61
N ARG A 270 -10.17 -7.16 15.50
CA ARG A 270 -9.71 -6.51 14.26
C ARG A 270 -10.73 -6.60 13.13
N PRO A 271 -11.97 -6.10 13.30
CA PRO A 271 -13.04 -6.28 12.32
C PRO A 271 -12.81 -5.48 11.05
N LEU A 272 -11.81 -4.58 10.97
CA LEU A 272 -11.50 -3.85 9.74
C LEU A 272 -10.37 -4.50 8.93
N SER A 273 -9.77 -5.58 9.42
CA SER A 273 -8.71 -6.33 8.71
C SER A 273 -9.17 -6.88 7.36
N TRP A 274 -10.45 -7.21 7.19
CA TRP A 274 -10.98 -7.75 5.93
C TRP A 274 -11.17 -6.70 4.82
N ILE A 275 -11.26 -5.41 5.17
CA ILE A 275 -11.25 -4.28 4.21
C ILE A 275 -9.90 -3.59 4.14
N SER A 276 -8.99 -3.92 5.06
CA SER A 276 -7.62 -3.44 5.03
C SER A 276 -6.93 -4.03 3.80
N GLN A 277 -6.07 -3.24 3.15
CA GLN A 277 -5.16 -3.86 2.19
C GLN A 277 -4.20 -4.74 2.98
N VAL A 278 -4.01 -5.99 2.54
CA VAL A 278 -3.02 -6.90 3.14
C VAL A 278 -1.66 -6.44 2.65
N PRO A 279 -0.82 -5.75 3.45
CA PRO A 279 0.60 -5.75 3.14
C PRO A 279 1.01 -7.23 3.17
N GLY A 280 1.82 -7.68 2.21
CA GLY A 280 2.58 -8.92 2.43
C GLY A 280 3.23 -8.86 3.82
N GLU A 281 3.43 -10.01 4.46
CA GLU A 281 3.84 -10.15 5.87
C GLU A 281 4.55 -8.90 6.40
N ALA A 282 3.86 -8.13 7.25
CA ALA A 282 4.39 -6.87 7.75
C ALA A 282 5.71 -7.15 8.48
N MET A 283 6.85 -6.77 7.86
CA MET A 283 8.15 -6.95 8.49
C MET A 283 8.12 -6.29 9.87
N ALA A 284 8.63 -6.99 10.89
CA ALA A 284 8.60 -6.60 12.30
C ALA A 284 9.20 -5.19 12.60
N TRP A 285 9.91 -4.59 11.65
CA TRP A 285 10.38 -3.20 11.69
C TRP A 285 9.26 -2.15 11.66
N SER A 286 8.03 -2.55 11.33
CA SER A 286 6.86 -1.67 11.14
C SER A 286 6.29 -1.05 12.43
N TYR A 287 6.59 -1.59 13.61
CA TYR A 287 6.08 -1.07 14.89
C TYR A 287 6.82 0.17 15.41
N ARG A 288 7.97 0.53 14.83
CA ARG A 288 8.84 1.60 15.35
C ARG A 288 8.27 3.01 15.24
N PHE A 289 7.18 3.17 14.48
CA PHE A 289 6.54 4.45 14.22
C PHE A 289 5.04 4.45 14.57
N PHE A 290 4.55 3.46 15.31
CA PHE A 290 3.12 3.34 15.64
C PHE A 290 2.74 4.17 16.88
N VAL A 291 1.69 4.98 16.77
CA VAL A 291 1.14 5.78 17.90
C VAL A 291 0.11 4.96 18.67
N GLY A 292 0.46 4.54 19.89
CA GLY A 292 -0.45 3.81 20.78
C GLY A 292 -1.65 4.63 21.29
N PRO A 293 -2.77 3.99 21.70
CA PRO A 293 -3.94 4.65 22.27
C PRO A 293 -3.63 5.64 23.41
N VAL A 294 -2.72 5.28 24.32
CA VAL A 294 -2.29 6.13 25.44
C VAL A 294 -1.60 7.39 24.92
N ALA A 295 -0.67 7.25 23.97
CA ALA A 295 0.02 8.39 23.37
C ALA A 295 -0.96 9.32 22.63
N ALA A 296 -1.93 8.76 21.90
CA ALA A 296 -2.97 9.54 21.22
C ALA A 296 -3.85 10.34 22.21
N LEU A 297 -4.22 9.74 23.35
CA LEU A 297 -4.96 10.40 24.42
C LEU A 297 -4.16 11.53 25.09
N LEU A 298 -2.88 11.28 25.42
CA LEU A 298 -2.00 12.28 26.01
C LEU A 298 -1.79 13.46 25.06
N TYR A 299 -1.64 13.19 23.77
CA TYR A 299 -1.57 14.22 22.75
C TYR A 299 -2.84 15.07 22.72
N GLY A 300 -4.02 14.45 22.68
CA GLY A 300 -5.29 15.18 22.77
C GLY A 300 -5.43 16.02 24.04
N ALA A 301 -5.02 15.49 25.19
CA ALA A 301 -5.01 16.23 26.46
C ALA A 301 -4.07 17.45 26.40
N SER A 302 -2.90 17.30 25.78
CA SER A 302 -1.95 18.41 25.58
C SER A 302 -2.53 19.51 24.70
N LEU A 303 -3.28 19.16 23.64
CA LEU A 303 -3.94 20.13 22.76
C LEU A 303 -4.98 20.96 23.53
N VAL A 304 -5.74 20.32 24.42
CA VAL A 304 -6.69 21.01 25.31
C VAL A 304 -5.96 21.95 26.27
N ALA A 305 -4.87 21.49 26.90
CA ALA A 305 -4.07 22.31 27.80
C ALA A 305 -3.49 23.55 27.08
N ILE A 306 -2.99 23.39 25.86
CA ILE A 306 -2.50 24.50 25.03
C ILE A 306 -3.63 25.46 24.68
N ALA A 307 -4.75 24.96 24.16
CA ALA A 307 -5.88 25.78 23.73
C ALA A 307 -6.48 26.59 24.90
N THR A 308 -6.64 25.97 26.06
CA THR A 308 -7.13 26.64 27.27
C THR A 308 -6.15 27.69 27.78
N THR A 309 -4.85 27.40 27.79
CA THR A 309 -3.79 28.36 28.16
C THR A 309 -3.79 29.57 27.23
N VAL A 310 -3.87 29.36 25.91
CA VAL A 310 -3.95 30.46 24.92
C VAL A 310 -5.21 31.30 25.13
N ALA A 311 -6.38 30.67 25.34
CA ALA A 311 -7.62 31.38 25.57
C ALA A 311 -7.61 32.19 26.88
N TRP A 312 -7.00 31.65 27.94
CA TRP A 312 -6.80 32.36 29.20
C TRP A 312 -5.87 33.57 29.03
N THR A 313 -4.71 33.38 28.39
CA THR A 313 -3.73 34.45 28.14
C THR A 313 -4.33 35.58 27.31
N ARG A 314 -5.09 35.26 26.25
CA ARG A 314 -5.81 36.26 25.44
C ARG A 314 -6.81 37.06 26.26
N ARG A 315 -7.60 36.41 27.11
CA ARG A 315 -8.55 37.09 28.01
C ARG A 315 -7.83 38.03 28.99
N ARG A 316 -6.70 37.60 29.54
CA ARG A 316 -5.90 38.41 30.49
C ARG A 316 -5.24 39.61 29.82
N ILE A 317 -4.69 39.46 28.61
CA ILE A 317 -4.12 40.58 27.84
C ILE A 317 -5.23 41.59 27.48
N GLY A 318 -6.38 41.09 27.01
CA GLY A 318 -7.53 41.93 26.68
C GLY A 318 -8.05 42.73 27.87
N SER A 319 -8.13 42.10 29.06
CA SER A 319 -8.58 42.81 30.28
C SER A 319 -7.60 43.92 30.69
N VAL A 320 -6.29 43.66 30.65
CA VAL A 320 -5.24 44.65 30.95
C VAL A 320 -5.28 45.83 29.96
N LEU A 321 -5.43 45.55 28.66
CA LEU A 321 -5.55 46.61 27.65
C LEU A 321 -6.82 47.45 27.87
N SER A 322 -7.96 46.81 28.14
CA SER A 322 -9.22 47.53 28.42
C SER A 322 -9.14 48.40 29.68
N ALA A 323 -8.41 47.97 30.71
CA ALA A 323 -8.21 48.72 31.95
C ALA A 323 -7.30 49.94 31.72
N ARG A 324 -6.22 49.78 30.95
CA ARG A 324 -5.34 50.89 30.55
C ARG A 324 -6.08 51.94 29.73
N THR A 325 -6.94 51.53 28.79
CA THR A 325 -7.73 52.46 27.99
C THR A 325 -8.73 53.25 28.85
N ARG A 326 -9.43 52.57 29.77
CA ARG A 326 -10.36 53.25 30.71
C ARG A 326 -9.63 54.24 31.62
N ALA A 327 -8.48 53.85 32.18
CA ALA A 327 -7.67 54.73 33.03
C ALA A 327 -7.14 55.96 32.30
N ARG A 328 -6.89 55.87 30.98
CA ARG A 328 -6.45 57.00 30.15
C ARG A 328 -7.57 57.97 29.83
N LEU A 329 -8.80 57.49 29.68
CA LEU A 329 -10.00 58.32 29.44
C LEU A 329 -10.52 58.99 30.72
N SER A 330 -10.17 58.49 31.90
CA SER A 330 -10.59 59.03 33.19
C SER A 330 -9.60 60.02 33.83
N ARG A 331 -8.50 60.38 33.14
CA ARG A 331 -7.60 61.46 33.58
C ARG A 331 -8.05 62.75 32.87
N PRO A 332 -8.67 63.70 33.58
CA PRO A 332 -9.07 64.99 33.02
C PRO A 332 -7.87 65.86 32.61
#